data_AF-A0A3D3R5W0-F1
#
_entry.id   AF-A0A3D3R5W0-F1
#
_cell.length_a   1.000
_cell.length_b   1.000
_cell.length_c   1.000
_cell.angle_alpha   90.00
_cell.angle_beta   90.00
_cell.angle_gamma   90.00
#
_symmetry.space_group_name_H-M   'P 1'
#
loop_
_entity.id
_entity.type
_entity.pdbx_description
1 polymer ?
#
loop_
_entity_poly.entity_id
_entity_poly.type
_entity_poly.pdbx_seq_one_letter_code
_entity_poly.pdbx_strand_id
1 'polypeptide(L)' 'PRNWRALVNKPQTDDELAAVRKSIVRGTPFGGDKWISNTAARLSLESTTRPRGRPRLNKES' A
#
# COMPACT_ATOMS: atom_id res chain seq x y z
N PRO A 1 -16.84 21.72 2.41
CA PRO A 1 -16.26 22.74 1.50
C PRO A 1 -17.19 23.00 0.29
N ARG A 2 -17.24 24.23 -0.23
CA ARG A 2 -18.14 24.60 -1.35
C ARG A 2 -17.84 23.83 -2.65
N ASN A 3 -16.63 23.31 -2.83
CA ASN A 3 -16.16 22.59 -4.02
C ASN A 3 -16.17 21.06 -3.88
N TRP A 4 -16.91 20.48 -2.93
CA TRP A 4 -16.92 19.04 -2.66
C TRP A 4 -17.12 18.17 -3.91
N ARG A 5 -18.12 18.52 -4.75
CA ARG A 5 -18.42 17.76 -5.98
C ARG A 5 -17.24 17.72 -6.95
N ALA A 6 -16.43 18.77 -7.04
CA ALA A 6 -15.26 18.78 -7.89
C ALA A 6 -14.11 17.94 -7.31
N LEU A 7 -13.96 17.94 -5.98
CA LEU A 7 -12.94 17.14 -5.29
C LEU A 7 -13.18 15.64 -5.47
N VAL A 8 -14.42 15.17 -5.28
CA VAL A 8 -14.74 13.73 -5.38
C VAL A 8 -14.74 13.19 -6.81
N ASN A 9 -15.00 14.05 -7.79
CA ASN A 9 -15.01 13.67 -9.21
C ASN A 9 -13.66 13.90 -9.89
N LYS A 10 -12.63 14.36 -9.16
CA LYS A 10 -11.30 14.52 -9.72
C LYS A 10 -10.76 13.13 -10.11
N PRO A 11 -10.34 12.93 -11.37
CA PRO A 11 -9.77 11.65 -11.77
C PRO A 11 -8.48 11.40 -10.98
N GLN A 12 -8.29 10.14 -10.58
CA GLN A 12 -7.03 9.68 -10.00
C GLN A 12 -5.99 9.48 -11.10
N THR A 13 -4.71 9.59 -10.74
CA THR A 13 -3.62 9.25 -11.64
C THR A 13 -3.46 7.73 -11.76
N ASP A 14 -2.77 7.27 -12.80
CA ASP A 14 -2.48 5.84 -12.99
C ASP A 14 -1.68 5.26 -11.82
N ASP A 15 -0.75 6.05 -11.25
CA ASP A 15 0.04 5.66 -10.08
C ASP A 15 -0.81 5.50 -8.82
N GLU A 16 -1.76 6.42 -8.59
CA GLU A 16 -2.71 6.34 -7.47
C GLU A 16 -3.59 5.09 -7.60
N LEU A 17 -4.08 4.82 -8.82
CA LEU A 17 -4.87 3.62 -9.11
C LEU A 17 -4.05 2.34 -8.92
N ALA A 18 -2.80 2.32 -9.38
CA ALA A 18 -1.90 1.18 -9.19
C ALA A 18 -1.63 0.91 -7.71
N ALA A 19 -1.42 1.96 -6.90
CA ALA A 19 -1.23 1.83 -5.47
C ALA A 19 -2.46 1.25 -4.76
N VAL A 20 -3.68 1.72 -5.09
CA VAL A 20 -4.92 1.17 -4.55
C VAL A 20 -5.11 -0.30 -4.95
N ARG A 21 -4.92 -0.62 -6.23
CA ARG A 21 -5.03 -2.01 -6.72
C ARG A 21 -4.02 -2.92 -6.03
N LYS A 22 -2.79 -2.47 -5.83
CA LYS A 22 -1.76 -3.20 -5.08
C LYS A 22 -2.20 -3.47 -3.65
N SER A 23 -2.74 -2.47 -2.95
CA SER A 23 -3.27 -2.64 -1.58
C SER A 23 -4.37 -3.70 -1.52
N ILE A 24 -5.31 -3.69 -2.46
CA ILE A 24 -6.38 -4.69 -2.57
C ILE A 24 -5.79 -6.09 -2.82
N VAL A 25 -4.93 -6.24 -3.83
CA VAL A 25 -4.39 -7.55 -4.23
C VAL A 25 -3.43 -8.13 -3.19
N ARG A 26 -2.62 -7.29 -2.55
CA ARG A 26 -1.63 -7.75 -1.56
C ARG A 26 -2.19 -7.89 -0.16
N GLY A 27 -3.30 -7.22 0.15
CA GLY A 27 -3.79 -7.04 1.51
C GLY A 27 -2.91 -6.09 2.34
N THR A 28 -2.10 -5.25 1.69
CA THR A 28 -1.25 -4.26 2.38
C THR A 28 -2.03 -2.98 2.66
N PRO A 29 -1.82 -2.32 3.81
CA PRO A 29 -2.39 -1.00 4.07
C PRO A 29 -2.08 -0.01 2.93
N PHE A 30 -3.00 0.92 2.68
CA PHE A 30 -2.83 2.03 1.74
C PHE A 30 -2.47 3.32 2.49
N GLY A 31 -1.49 4.07 1.99
CA GLY A 31 -1.04 5.33 2.59
C GLY A 31 0.45 5.58 2.39
N GLY A 32 1.02 6.51 3.14
CA GLY A 32 2.47 6.74 3.12
C GLY A 32 3.24 5.63 3.88
N ASP A 33 4.52 5.47 3.56
CA ASP A 33 5.35 4.35 4.07
C ASP A 33 5.33 4.22 5.59
N LYS A 34 5.42 5.33 6.33
CA LYS A 34 5.33 5.34 7.80
C LYS A 34 3.97 4.86 8.32
N TRP A 35 2.89 5.20 7.62
CA TRP A 35 1.56 4.73 7.99
C TRP A 35 1.41 3.24 7.68
N ILE A 36 1.92 2.81 6.52
CA ILE A 36 1.92 1.39 6.11
C ILE A 36 2.69 0.55 7.14
N SER A 37 3.91 0.95 7.52
CA SER A 37 4.73 0.20 8.48
C SER A 37 4.05 0.08 9.83
N ASN A 38 3.54 1.20 10.37
CA ASN A 38 2.90 1.22 11.68
C ASN A 38 1.58 0.44 11.70
N THR A 39 0.78 0.58 10.64
CA THR A 39 -0.51 -0.12 10.52
C THR A 39 -0.30 -1.61 10.30
N ALA A 40 0.68 -2.00 9.48
CA ALA A 40 1.03 -3.39 9.28
C ALA A 40 1.48 -4.04 10.59
N ALA A 41 2.31 -3.37 11.39
CA ALA A 41 2.72 -3.85 12.70
C ALA A 41 1.54 -3.98 13.68
N ARG A 42 0.67 -2.97 13.75
CA ARG A 42 -0.48 -2.97 14.66
C ARG A 42 -1.49 -4.06 14.34
N LEU A 43 -1.65 -4.41 13.06
CA LEU A 43 -2.64 -5.37 12.59
C LEU A 43 -2.06 -6.75 12.28
N SER A 44 -0.77 -6.99 12.60
CA SER A 44 -0.06 -8.23 12.28
C SER A 44 -0.08 -8.59 10.77
N LEU A 45 0.03 -7.57 9.91
CA LEU A 45 0.01 -7.66 8.43
C LEU A 45 1.39 -7.46 7.79
N GLU A 46 2.48 -7.54 8.54
CA GLU A 46 3.84 -7.29 8.05
C GLU A 46 4.27 -8.28 6.97
N SER A 47 3.64 -9.45 6.88
CA SER A 47 3.86 -10.40 5.79
C SER A 47 3.35 -9.88 4.42
N THR A 48 2.38 -8.95 4.43
CA THR A 48 1.79 -8.38 3.20
C THR A 48 2.68 -7.33 2.55
N THR A 49 3.60 -6.72 3.32
CA THR A 49 4.56 -5.72 2.82
C THR A 49 5.83 -6.37 2.24
N ARG A 50 6.14 -7.61 2.63
CA ARG A 50 7.31 -8.36 2.15
C ARG A 50 7.10 -8.92 0.73
N PRO A 51 8.17 -9.16 -0.05
CA PRO A 51 8.08 -9.90 -1.30
C PRO A 51 7.43 -11.28 -1.11
N ARG A 52 6.61 -11.73 -2.07
CA ARG A 52 6.02 -13.08 -2.04
C ARG A 52 7.06 -14.11 -2.50
N GLY A 53 6.95 -15.32 -1.95
CA GLY A 53 7.79 -16.46 -2.31
C GLY A 53 8.91 -16.71 -1.30
N ARG A 54 9.80 -17.66 -1.65
CA ARG A 54 10.94 -18.01 -0.81
C ARG A 54 11.87 -16.79 -0.68
N PRO A 55 12.29 -16.41 0.55
CA PRO A 55 13.31 -15.41 0.74
C PRO A 55 14.55 -15.75 -0.11
N ARG A 56 15.13 -14.74 -0.76
CA ARG A 56 16.35 -14.95 -1.53
C ARG A 56 17.48 -15.33 -0.58
N LEU A 57 18.33 -16.25 -1.00
CA LEU A 57 19.56 -16.54 -0.27
C LEU A 57 20.44 -15.29 -0.34
N ASN A 58 20.74 -14.69 0.81
CA ASN A 58 21.75 -13.64 0.87
C ASN A 58 23.10 -14.27 0.55
N LYS A 59 23.86 -13.72 -0.41
CA LYS A 59 25.19 -14.22 -0.80
C LYS A 59 26.28 -13.92 0.25
N GLU A 60 25.93 -13.26 1.36
CA GLU A 60 26.85 -12.74 2.37
C GLU A 60 26.63 -13.37 3.77
N SER A 61 26.00 -14.55 3.85
CA SER A 61 25.86 -15.30 5.11
C SER A 61 27.03 -16.25 5.34
#